data_AF-A0AAD1B522-F1
#
_entry.id   AF-A0AAD1B522-F1
#
_cell.length_a   1.000
_cell.length_b   1.000
_cell.length_c   1.000
_cell.angle_alpha   90.00
_cell.angle_beta   90.00
_cell.angle_gamma   90.00
#
_symmetry.space_group_name_H-M   'P 1'
#
loop_
_entity.id
_entity.type
_entity.pdbx_description
1 polymer ?
#
loop_
_entity_poly.entity_id
_entity_poly.type
_entity_poly.pdbx_seq_one_letter_code
_entity_poly.pdbx_strand_id
1 'polypeptide(L)'
;MSEPVSTMHLYLLVACDRLDEKQEKKLKRNLPDLQAALQAYADANEGVTLINECESEGCEDWHLGISQPVKKKAQLKLPVNLFNDLARQYNIDCEVGAIENESFDPVSYFGKNEGQGDAFLIGEYLGL
;
A
#
# COMPACT_ATOMS: atom_id res chain seq x y z
N MET A 1 8.43 0.18 -34.36
CA MET A 1 7.64 -0.79 -33.59
C MET A 1 7.63 -0.26 -32.17
N SER A 2 6.52 0.29 -31.71
CA SER A 2 6.42 0.79 -30.33
C SER A 2 6.37 -0.43 -29.42
N GLU A 3 7.28 -0.52 -28.46
CA GLU A 3 7.23 -1.54 -27.41
C GLU A 3 5.86 -1.43 -26.72
N PRO A 4 5.20 -2.55 -26.39
CA PRO A 4 4.01 -2.48 -25.55
C PRO A 4 4.42 -1.78 -24.25
N VAL A 5 3.70 -0.72 -23.88
CA VAL A 5 3.91 -0.08 -22.58
C VAL A 5 3.67 -1.16 -21.53
N SER A 6 4.75 -1.66 -20.93
CA SER A 6 4.65 -2.69 -19.89
C SER A 6 3.80 -2.09 -18.78
N THR A 7 2.63 -2.70 -18.55
CA THR A 7 1.74 -2.23 -17.49
C THR A 7 2.30 -2.74 -16.18
N MET A 8 2.88 -1.84 -15.40
CA MET A 8 3.43 -2.15 -14.09
C MET A 8 2.29 -2.44 -13.12
N HIS A 9 2.51 -3.36 -12.19
CA HIS A 9 1.55 -3.65 -11.14
C HIS A 9 2.07 -3.08 -9.82
N LEU A 10 1.41 -2.05 -9.32
CA LEU A 10 1.74 -1.39 -8.06
C LEU A 10 1.09 -2.15 -6.92
N TYR A 11 1.75 -2.22 -5.77
CA TYR A 11 1.10 -2.51 -4.50
C TYR A 11 1.34 -1.39 -3.49
N LEU A 12 0.40 -1.21 -2.57
CA LEU A 12 0.61 -0.45 -1.33
C LEU A 12 0.09 -1.29 -0.16
N LEU A 13 0.88 -1.43 0.89
CA LEU A 13 0.56 -2.21 2.08
C LEU A 13 0.71 -1.36 3.35
N VAL A 14 -0.03 -1.72 4.38
CA VAL A 14 0.26 -1.32 5.76
C VAL A 14 1.49 -2.08 6.22
N ALA A 15 2.52 -1.37 6.69
CA ALA A 15 3.72 -2.00 7.24
C ALA A 15 3.37 -2.60 8.61
N CYS A 16 3.25 -3.92 8.66
CA CYS A 16 2.84 -4.65 9.85
C CYS A 16 4.03 -5.29 10.59
N ASP A 17 5.25 -5.12 10.10
CA ASP A 17 6.48 -5.57 10.72
C ASP A 17 6.95 -4.62 11.83
N ARG A 18 7.75 -5.16 12.76
CA ARG A 18 8.45 -4.40 13.83
C ARG A 18 7.53 -3.56 14.74
N LEU A 19 6.26 -3.91 14.83
CA LEU A 19 5.31 -3.28 15.73
C LEU A 19 5.58 -3.70 17.18
N ASP A 20 5.54 -2.75 18.11
CA ASP A 20 5.46 -3.06 19.54
C ASP A 20 4.05 -3.56 19.92
N GLU A 21 3.91 -4.20 21.08
CA GLU A 21 2.64 -4.80 21.53
C GLU A 21 1.45 -3.81 21.52
N LYS A 22 1.69 -2.53 21.83
CA LYS A 22 0.66 -1.50 21.83
C LYS A 22 0.28 -1.12 20.40
N GLN A 23 1.24 -1.06 19.49
CA GLN A 23 0.99 -0.82 18.06
C GLN A 23 0.21 -1.97 17.45
N GLU A 24 0.60 -3.22 17.70
CA GLU A 24 -0.13 -4.41 17.23
C GLU A 24 -1.57 -4.43 17.71
N LYS A 25 -1.80 -4.23 19.02
CA LYS A 25 -3.16 -4.16 19.60
C LYS A 25 -4.00 -3.07 18.94
N LYS A 26 -3.39 -1.92 18.63
CA LYS A 26 -4.07 -0.82 17.96
C LYS A 26 -4.40 -1.16 16.51
N LEU A 27 -3.46 -1.77 15.78
CA LEU A 27 -3.66 -2.22 14.40
C LEU A 27 -4.80 -3.24 14.34
N LYS A 28 -4.75 -4.30 15.16
CA LYS A 28 -5.80 -5.33 15.26
C LYS A 28 -7.18 -4.73 15.55
N ARG A 29 -7.26 -3.76 16.48
CA ARG A 29 -8.52 -3.09 16.81
C ARG A 29 -9.09 -2.28 15.66
N ASN A 30 -8.23 -1.64 14.86
CA ASN A 30 -8.64 -0.79 13.74
C ASN A 30 -8.71 -1.56 12.40
N LEU A 31 -8.39 -2.87 12.39
CA LEU A 31 -8.41 -3.70 11.20
C LEU A 31 -9.73 -3.60 10.41
N PRO A 32 -10.92 -3.64 11.05
CA PRO A 32 -12.18 -3.54 10.31
C PRO A 32 -12.32 -2.20 9.56
N ASP A 33 -11.89 -1.09 10.17
CA ASP A 33 -11.99 0.23 9.55
C ASP A 33 -10.97 0.39 8.40
N LEU A 34 -9.77 -0.17 8.56
CA LEU A 34 -8.76 -0.23 7.51
C LEU A 34 -9.24 -1.07 6.32
N GLN A 35 -9.76 -2.27 6.57
CA GLN A 35 -10.34 -3.14 5.55
C GLN A 35 -11.48 -2.45 4.82
N ALA A 36 -12.40 -1.79 5.55
CA ALA A 36 -13.51 -1.07 4.94
C ALA A 36 -13.03 0.09 4.05
N ALA A 37 -12.03 0.85 4.48
CA ALA A 37 -11.49 1.95 3.68
C ALA A 37 -10.80 1.46 2.39
N LEU A 38 -10.00 0.38 2.49
CA LEU A 38 -9.32 -0.22 1.35
C LEU A 38 -10.31 -0.88 0.38
N GLN A 39 -11.32 -1.58 0.90
CA GLN A 39 -12.39 -2.17 0.09
C GLN A 39 -13.19 -1.08 -0.64
N ALA A 40 -13.56 0.01 0.05
CA ALA A 40 -14.26 1.12 -0.58
C ALA A 40 -13.43 1.76 -1.72
N TYR A 41 -12.11 1.85 -1.55
CA TYR A 41 -11.23 2.32 -2.61
C TYR A 41 -11.18 1.32 -3.78
N ALA A 42 -11.07 0.02 -3.51
CA ALA A 42 -11.05 -1.01 -4.54
C ALA A 42 -12.37 -1.04 -5.34
N ASP A 43 -13.52 -0.97 -4.66
CA ASP A 43 -14.84 -0.95 -5.29
C ASP A 43 -15.07 0.29 -6.18
N ALA A 44 -14.45 1.42 -5.81
CA ALA A 44 -14.57 2.68 -6.54
C ALA A 44 -13.62 2.81 -7.73
N ASN A 45 -12.61 1.94 -7.86
CA ASN A 45 -11.55 2.08 -8.86
C ASN A 45 -11.35 0.77 -9.64
N GLU A 46 -11.63 0.82 -10.94
CA GLU A 46 -11.49 -0.35 -11.83
C GLU A 46 -10.05 -0.88 -11.86
N GLY A 47 -9.90 -2.20 -11.74
CA GLY A 47 -8.60 -2.89 -11.78
C GLY A 47 -7.82 -2.85 -10.46
N VAL A 48 -8.35 -2.23 -9.41
CA VAL A 48 -7.78 -2.30 -8.06
C VAL A 48 -8.27 -3.57 -7.36
N THR A 49 -7.34 -4.29 -6.73
CA THR A 49 -7.63 -5.48 -5.92
C THR A 49 -7.30 -5.20 -4.46
N LEU A 50 -8.17 -5.59 -3.55
CA LEU A 50 -7.88 -5.60 -2.11
C LEU A 50 -6.92 -6.76 -1.79
N ILE A 51 -5.84 -6.46 -1.06
CA ILE A 51 -4.98 -7.47 -0.42
C ILE A 51 -5.41 -7.53 1.06
N ASN A 52 -5.90 -8.68 1.50
CA ASN A 52 -6.43 -8.88 2.86
C ASN A 52 -6.02 -10.23 3.44
N GLU A 53 -4.73 -10.39 3.66
CA GLU A 53 -4.11 -11.56 4.27
C GLU A 53 -3.80 -11.23 5.73
N CYS A 54 -4.82 -11.32 6.60
CA CYS A 54 -4.71 -10.93 8.02
C CYS A 54 -5.16 -12.04 8.98
N GLU A 55 -5.09 -13.31 8.54
CA GLU A 55 -5.57 -14.46 9.31
C GLU A 55 -4.55 -14.97 10.34
N SER A 56 -3.28 -14.58 10.21
CA SER A 56 -2.20 -14.95 11.13
C SER A 56 -2.37 -14.34 12.52
N GLU A 57 -1.88 -15.02 13.56
CA GLU A 57 -1.91 -14.51 14.93
C GLU A 57 -0.99 -13.29 15.11
N GLY A 58 0.20 -13.31 14.51
CA GLY A 58 1.15 -12.20 14.50
C GLY A 58 0.83 -11.22 13.37
N CYS A 59 0.89 -9.91 13.66
CA CYS A 59 0.70 -8.90 12.62
C CYS A 59 1.87 -8.86 11.63
N GLU A 60 3.06 -9.31 12.02
CA GLU A 60 4.26 -9.31 11.16
C GLU A 60 4.09 -10.12 9.86
N ASP A 61 3.18 -11.08 9.84
CA ASP A 61 2.85 -11.91 8.67
C ASP A 61 1.66 -11.36 7.87
N TRP A 62 1.12 -10.19 8.22
CA TRP A 62 -0.06 -9.64 7.55
C TRP A 62 0.31 -8.89 6.27
N HIS A 63 -0.46 -9.13 5.20
CA HIS A 63 -0.51 -8.25 4.04
C HIS A 63 -1.89 -7.61 3.95
N LEU A 64 -1.97 -6.33 4.31
CA LEU A 64 -3.19 -5.53 4.22
C LEU A 64 -2.95 -4.31 3.33
N GLY A 65 -3.69 -4.19 2.24
CA GLY A 65 -3.55 -3.05 1.34
C GLY A 65 -4.25 -3.24 0.01
N ILE A 66 -3.67 -2.71 -1.06
CA ILE A 66 -4.22 -2.81 -2.42
C ILE A 66 -3.13 -3.13 -3.43
N SER A 67 -3.53 -3.72 -4.56
CA SER A 67 -2.74 -3.74 -5.78
C SER A 67 -3.51 -3.14 -6.95
N GLN A 68 -2.82 -2.53 -7.91
CA GLN A 68 -3.44 -1.94 -9.09
C GLN A 68 -2.47 -1.82 -10.27
N PRO A 69 -2.95 -1.95 -11.52
CA PRO A 69 -2.14 -1.66 -12.70
C PRO A 69 -1.91 -0.15 -12.84
N VAL A 70 -0.66 0.24 -13.11
CA VAL A 70 -0.26 1.63 -13.36
C VAL A 70 0.55 1.75 -14.64
N LYS A 71 0.36 2.87 -15.34
CA LYS A 71 1.01 3.19 -16.62
C LYS A 71 1.74 4.54 -16.60
N LYS A 72 1.43 5.39 -15.63
CA LYS A 72 1.99 6.75 -15.53
C LYS A 72 1.98 7.25 -14.09
N LYS A 73 2.97 8.07 -13.72
CA LYS A 73 3.12 8.69 -12.39
C LYS A 73 1.85 9.35 -11.84
N ALA A 74 1.05 9.98 -12.69
CA ALA A 74 -0.18 10.65 -12.27
C ALA A 74 -1.19 9.72 -11.57
N GLN A 75 -1.15 8.41 -11.85
CA GLN A 75 -2.03 7.42 -11.22
C GLN A 75 -1.61 7.07 -9.79
N LEU A 76 -0.38 7.42 -9.36
CA LEU A 76 0.11 7.17 -8.00
C LEU A 76 -0.47 8.15 -6.98
N LYS A 77 -0.93 9.33 -7.43
CA LYS A 77 -1.37 10.39 -6.53
C LYS A 77 -2.54 9.97 -5.64
N LEU A 78 -3.56 9.32 -6.22
CA LEU A 78 -4.74 8.87 -5.48
C LEU A 78 -4.40 7.80 -4.43
N PRO A 79 -3.75 6.67 -4.77
CA PRO A 79 -3.46 5.63 -3.78
C PRO A 79 -2.44 6.10 -2.73
N VAL A 80 -1.41 6.87 -3.11
CA VAL A 80 -0.46 7.39 -2.11
C VAL A 80 -1.13 8.35 -1.13
N ASN A 81 -2.08 9.19 -1.60
CA ASN A 81 -2.84 10.05 -0.69
C ASN A 81 -3.77 9.27 0.23
N LEU A 82 -4.45 8.22 -0.26
CA LEU A 82 -5.22 7.31 0.59
C LEU A 82 -4.36 6.76 1.73
N PHE A 83 -3.19 6.21 1.40
CA PHE A 83 -2.32 5.62 2.42
C PHE A 83 -1.71 6.67 3.35
N ASN A 84 -1.42 7.89 2.87
CA ASN A 84 -1.03 9.00 3.75
C ASN A 84 -2.14 9.35 4.76
N ASP A 85 -3.40 9.35 4.34
CA ASP A 85 -4.54 9.63 5.21
C ASP A 85 -4.73 8.50 6.24
N LEU A 86 -4.64 7.24 5.82
CA LEU A 86 -4.69 6.08 6.71
C LEU A 86 -3.52 6.08 7.72
N ALA A 87 -2.30 6.33 7.25
CA ALA A 87 -1.11 6.46 8.08
C ALA A 87 -1.28 7.51 9.17
N ARG A 88 -1.80 8.69 8.81
CA ARG A 88 -2.07 9.78 9.76
C ARG A 88 -3.18 9.42 10.74
N GLN A 89 -4.29 8.86 10.26
CA GLN A 89 -5.45 8.51 11.09
C GLN A 89 -5.12 7.41 12.09
N TYR A 90 -4.48 6.33 11.64
CA TYR A 90 -4.24 5.15 12.47
C TYR A 90 -2.86 5.13 13.13
N ASN A 91 -1.98 6.06 12.76
CA ASN A 91 -0.57 6.14 13.20
C ASN A 91 0.19 4.85 12.85
N ILE A 92 0.14 4.50 11.57
CA ILE A 92 0.80 3.33 10.97
C ILE A 92 1.82 3.80 9.92
N ASP A 93 2.77 2.94 9.61
CA ASP A 93 3.62 3.07 8.43
C ASP A 93 3.05 2.23 7.28
N CYS A 94 3.55 2.49 6.08
CA CYS A 94 3.11 1.91 4.83
C CYS A 94 4.32 1.60 3.95
N GLU A 95 4.17 0.59 3.12
CA GLU A 95 5.12 0.18 2.11
C GLU A 95 4.48 0.32 0.72
N VAL A 96 5.27 0.70 -0.27
CA VAL A 96 4.86 0.76 -1.68
C VAL A 96 5.95 0.14 -2.56
N GLY A 97 5.51 -0.60 -3.58
CA GLY A 97 6.41 -1.32 -4.46
C GLY A 97 5.76 -1.84 -5.73
N ALA A 98 6.56 -2.58 -6.49
CA ALA A 98 6.15 -3.28 -7.69
C ALA A 98 5.82 -4.74 -7.37
N ILE A 99 4.85 -5.32 -8.06
CA ILE A 99 4.71 -6.78 -8.13
C ILE A 99 5.39 -7.22 -9.42
N GLU A 100 6.52 -7.91 -9.30
CA GLU A 100 7.30 -8.47 -10.41
C GLU A 100 7.50 -9.97 -10.20
N ASN A 101 7.14 -10.78 -11.20
CA ASN A 101 7.25 -12.25 -11.12
C ASN A 101 6.66 -12.83 -9.81
N GLU A 102 5.46 -12.36 -9.44
CA GLU A 102 4.74 -12.78 -8.22
C GLU A 102 5.45 -12.41 -6.90
N SER A 103 6.49 -11.59 -6.95
CA SER A 103 7.22 -11.09 -5.78
C SER A 103 6.92 -9.62 -5.52
N PHE A 104 6.81 -9.25 -4.25
CA PHE A 104 6.70 -7.87 -3.79
C PHE A 104 8.10 -7.26 -3.74
N ASP A 105 8.35 -6.27 -4.61
CA ASP A 105 9.61 -5.51 -4.67
C ASP A 105 9.39 -4.09 -4.12
N PRO A 106 9.70 -3.85 -2.82
CA PRO A 106 9.46 -2.56 -2.19
C PRO A 106 10.41 -1.49 -2.71
N VAL A 107 9.89 -0.30 -2.99
CA VAL A 107 10.69 0.86 -3.44
C VAL A 107 10.71 2.00 -2.44
N SER A 108 9.74 2.07 -1.52
CA SER A 108 9.66 3.12 -0.50
C SER A 108 8.80 2.72 0.69
N TYR A 109 9.18 3.22 1.86
CA TYR A 109 8.39 3.23 3.08
C TYR A 109 7.99 4.65 3.42
N PHE A 110 6.80 4.84 3.98
CA PHE A 110 6.27 6.15 4.37
C PHE A 110 5.19 5.99 5.47
N GLY A 111 4.91 7.05 6.21
CA GLY A 111 3.83 7.10 7.18
C GLY A 111 4.21 7.79 8.48
N LYS A 112 3.79 7.18 9.60
CA LYS A 112 3.94 7.74 10.95
C LYS A 112 5.39 8.03 11.34
N ASN A 113 6.32 7.13 11.05
CA ASN A 113 7.73 7.22 11.43
C ASN A 113 8.62 7.60 10.25
N GLU A 114 8.21 7.27 9.02
CA GLU A 114 8.99 7.49 7.80
C GLU A 114 8.70 8.85 7.12
N GLY A 115 7.62 9.54 7.53
CA GLY A 115 7.19 10.80 6.94
C GLY A 115 6.20 10.62 5.79
N GLN A 116 5.74 11.72 5.19
CA GLN A 116 4.70 11.64 4.16
C GLN A 116 5.20 10.97 2.88
N GLY A 117 4.40 10.06 2.31
CA GLY A 117 4.67 9.46 1.01
C GLY A 117 4.52 10.49 -0.11
N ASP A 118 5.52 10.54 -1.00
CA ASP A 118 5.55 11.44 -2.14
C ASP A 118 5.36 10.66 -3.45
N ALA A 119 4.19 10.84 -4.07
CA ALA A 119 3.83 10.13 -5.30
C ALA A 119 4.75 10.44 -6.49
N PHE A 120 5.38 11.62 -6.51
CA PHE A 120 6.35 11.95 -7.55
C PHE A 120 7.65 11.16 -7.34
N LEU A 121 8.22 11.19 -6.13
CA LEU A 121 9.45 10.43 -5.82
C LEU A 121 9.25 8.92 -5.97
N ILE A 122 8.14 8.38 -5.47
CA ILE A 122 7.79 6.96 -5.65
C ILE A 122 7.71 6.62 -7.15
N GLY A 123 7.12 7.50 -7.96
CA GLY A 123 7.07 7.32 -9.41
C GLY A 123 8.44 7.33 -10.09
N GLU A 124 9.40 8.13 -9.59
CA GLU A 124 10.80 8.09 -10.07
C GLU A 124 11.46 6.76 -9.72
N TYR A 125 11.26 6.24 -8.51
CA TYR A 125 11.81 4.94 -8.10
C TYR A 125 11.22 3.76 -8.89
N LEU A 126 9.94 3.84 -9.25
CA LEU A 126 9.27 2.84 -10.08
C LEU A 126 9.61 2.96 -11.59
N GLY A 127 10.36 4.00 -12.00
CA GLY A 127 10.70 4.22 -13.41
C GLY A 127 9.51 4.59 -14.31
N LEU A 128 8.46 5.19 -13.74
CA LEU A 128 7.20 5.56 -14.43
C LEU A 128 7.20 6.93 -15.13
#